data_AF-A0A0L0HRU2-F1
#
_entry.id   AF-A0A0L0HRU2-F1
#
_cell.length_a   1.000
_cell.length_b   1.000
_cell.length_c   1.000
_cell.angle_alpha   90.00
_cell.angle_beta   90.00
_cell.angle_gamma   90.00
#
_symmetry.space_group_name_H-M   'P 1'
#
loop_
_entity.id
_entity.type
_entity.pdbx_description
1 polymer ?
#
loop_
_entity_poly.entity_id
_entity_poly.type
_entity_poly.pdbx_seq_one_letter_code
_entity_poly.pdbx_strand_id
1 'polypeptide(L)'
;MDYIVPGLTVGKYIWQCGPTTLCCQWSKDSEKIFCGSSNGIGAVLDLQTPQPMPFARHAAPLRCIRVVDDAVVCTAGWDKQMKYWDLRAPNSVLTSETPERAKSMDFATSLLVVGMENKKIGVYDMRKPCEPLKGDQGPLRRPIQCVSVSPSGTSYACGGVDGHVAVEYADRQGYIFRAQEEAQTPVNCMAFHPVFGALATGGADGVCNFWDITQRRRLKRSIQASSSITSLTFNPNDSFGEAKIHKKPRTHGQPIKVTLRAVTNSEATPLPMDI
;
A
#
# COMPACT_ATOMS: atom_id res chain seq x y z
N MET A 1 -5.32 -11.19 -30.77
CA MET A 1 -5.07 -12.41 -29.96
C MET A 1 -3.70 -12.20 -29.35
N ASP A 2 -3.64 -11.53 -28.21
CA ASP A 2 -2.37 -11.16 -27.61
C ASP A 2 -2.02 -12.22 -26.58
N TYR A 3 -1.02 -13.03 -26.95
CA TYR A 3 -0.45 -14.06 -26.11
C TYR A 3 0.20 -13.41 -24.90
N ILE A 4 -0.42 -13.53 -23.73
CA ILE A 4 0.26 -13.36 -22.45
C ILE A 4 1.20 -14.56 -22.32
N VAL A 5 2.47 -14.39 -22.68
CA VAL A 5 3.51 -15.38 -22.38
C VAL A 5 3.59 -15.45 -20.85
N PRO A 6 3.29 -16.59 -20.22
CA PRO A 6 3.54 -16.76 -18.79
C PRO A 6 5.06 -16.86 -18.63
N GLY A 7 5.73 -15.73 -18.36
CA GLY A 7 7.12 -15.76 -17.94
C GLY A 7 7.20 -16.50 -16.60
N LEU A 8 8.01 -17.56 -16.52
CA LEU A 8 8.40 -18.13 -15.22
C LEU A 8 9.10 -17.02 -14.42
N THR A 9 8.41 -16.48 -13.42
CA THR A 9 9.03 -15.55 -12.48
C THR A 9 9.94 -16.37 -11.57
N VAL A 10 11.25 -16.29 -11.78
CA VAL A 10 12.24 -16.92 -10.91
C VAL A 10 12.64 -15.91 -9.84
N GLY A 11 12.49 -16.28 -8.56
CA GLY A 11 12.94 -15.45 -7.45
C GLY A 11 14.47 -15.28 -7.52
N LYS A 12 14.94 -14.03 -7.61
CA LYS A 12 16.38 -13.73 -7.66
C LYS A 12 17.04 -13.73 -6.28
N TYR A 13 16.32 -13.26 -5.27
CA TYR A 13 16.80 -13.15 -3.89
C TYR A 13 15.71 -13.60 -2.93
N ILE A 14 16.12 -14.32 -1.88
CA ILE A 14 15.28 -14.67 -0.74
C ILE A 14 16.10 -14.50 0.53
N TRP A 15 15.55 -13.76 1.49
CA TRP A 15 16.11 -13.71 2.84
C TRP A 15 14.99 -13.61 3.87
N GLN A 16 15.32 -13.89 5.12
CA GLN A 16 14.38 -13.83 6.23
C GLN A 16 14.63 -12.60 7.11
N CYS A 17 13.68 -11.67 7.13
CA CYS A 17 13.71 -10.47 7.97
C CYS A 17 13.49 -10.79 9.46
N GLY A 18 12.75 -11.86 9.73
CA GLY A 18 12.31 -12.30 11.05
C GLY A 18 11.30 -13.45 10.92
N PRO A 19 10.56 -13.79 11.99
CA PRO A 19 9.64 -14.93 12.00
C PRO A 19 8.53 -14.82 10.93
N THR A 20 7.99 -13.63 10.73
CA THR A 20 7.00 -13.35 9.68
C THR A 20 7.23 -11.95 9.12
N THR A 21 7.26 -11.81 7.80
CA THR A 21 7.32 -10.51 7.11
C THR A 21 5.92 -9.95 6.96
N LEU A 22 5.70 -8.73 7.44
CA LEU A 22 4.39 -8.06 7.42
C LEU A 22 4.29 -6.96 6.36
N CYS A 23 5.42 -6.39 5.96
CA CYS A 23 5.51 -5.40 4.92
C CYS A 23 6.90 -5.42 4.26
N CYS A 24 6.96 -4.93 3.03
CA CYS A 24 8.21 -4.66 2.32
C CYS A 24 8.03 -3.46 1.41
N GLN A 25 9.14 -2.81 1.07
CA GLN A 25 9.17 -1.64 0.20
C GLN A 25 10.53 -1.55 -0.50
N TRP A 26 10.52 -1.20 -1.79
CA TRP A 26 11.73 -0.88 -2.52
C TRP A 26 12.20 0.55 -2.22
N SER A 27 13.51 0.78 -2.23
CA SER A 27 14.05 2.13 -2.36
C SER A 27 13.71 2.73 -3.73
N LYS A 28 13.76 4.06 -3.84
CA LYS A 28 13.46 4.77 -5.09
C LYS A 28 14.47 4.47 -6.19
N ASP A 29 15.74 4.29 -5.82
CA ASP A 29 16.85 3.89 -6.70
C ASP A 29 16.80 2.40 -7.13
N SER A 30 15.88 1.61 -6.58
CA SER A 30 15.77 0.15 -6.81
C SER A 30 17.00 -0.67 -6.40
N GLU A 31 17.87 -0.13 -5.54
CA GLU A 31 19.07 -0.82 -5.05
C GLU A 31 18.84 -1.54 -3.73
N LYS A 32 17.86 -1.11 -2.94
CA LYS A 32 17.62 -1.59 -1.58
C LYS A 32 16.19 -2.07 -1.41
N ILE A 33 16.02 -3.07 -0.57
CA ILE A 33 14.71 -3.60 -0.19
C ILE A 33 14.60 -3.52 1.33
N PHE A 34 13.55 -2.86 1.80
CA PHE A 34 13.19 -2.78 3.21
C PHE A 34 12.13 -3.84 3.54
N CYS A 35 12.22 -4.42 4.73
CA CYS A 35 11.25 -5.37 5.25
C CYS A 35 10.94 -5.07 6.71
N GLY A 36 9.69 -5.32 7.11
CA GLY A 36 9.24 -5.21 8.51
C GLY A 36 8.67 -6.52 9.00
N SER A 37 8.99 -6.89 10.23
CA SER A 37 8.66 -8.19 10.80
C SER A 37 7.71 -8.13 12.01
N SER A 38 7.06 -9.26 12.30
CA SER A 38 6.18 -9.47 13.45
C SER A 38 6.87 -9.34 14.80
N ASN A 39 8.20 -9.42 14.88
CA ASN A 39 8.96 -9.15 16.10
C ASN A 39 9.33 -7.66 16.29
N GLY A 40 8.85 -6.77 15.42
CA GLY A 40 9.12 -5.32 15.50
C GLY A 40 10.45 -4.90 14.88
N ILE A 41 11.20 -5.80 14.26
CA ILE A 41 12.44 -5.47 13.55
C ILE A 41 12.12 -5.01 12.12
N GLY A 42 12.75 -3.92 11.70
CA GLY A 42 12.89 -3.54 10.30
C GLY A 42 14.31 -3.80 9.83
N ALA A 43 14.47 -4.45 8.68
CA ALA A 43 15.77 -4.70 8.07
C ALA A 43 15.82 -4.21 6.62
N VAL A 44 17.02 -3.92 6.15
CA VAL A 44 17.33 -3.49 4.79
C VAL A 44 18.33 -4.47 4.19
N LEU A 45 18.13 -4.84 2.92
CA LEU A 45 19.16 -5.47 2.10
C LEU A 45 19.55 -4.51 1.00
N ASP A 46 20.85 -4.33 0.86
CA ASP A 46 21.44 -3.72 -0.31
C ASP A 46 21.72 -4.81 -1.36
N LEU A 47 21.24 -4.63 -2.58
CA LEU A 47 21.44 -5.61 -3.65
C LEU A 47 22.87 -5.66 -4.17
N GLN A 48 23.66 -4.58 -3.99
CA GLN A 48 25.08 -4.58 -4.33
C GLN A 48 25.88 -5.39 -3.31
N THR A 49 25.47 -5.34 -2.04
CA THR A 49 26.09 -6.07 -0.93
C THR A 49 25.02 -6.85 -0.15
N PRO A 50 24.68 -8.09 -0.59
CA PRO A 50 23.48 -8.81 -0.13
C PRO A 50 23.61 -9.39 1.29
N GLN A 51 23.93 -8.55 2.26
CA GLN A 51 23.85 -8.84 3.69
C GLN A 51 22.74 -8.00 4.33
N PRO A 52 21.68 -8.64 4.85
CA PRO A 52 20.58 -7.91 5.46
C PRO A 52 21.01 -7.33 6.81
N MET A 53 20.72 -6.04 7.03
CA MET A 53 21.06 -5.31 8.25
C MET A 53 19.81 -4.76 8.92
N PRO A 54 19.68 -4.86 10.26
CA PRO A 54 18.60 -4.20 10.98
C PRO A 54 18.80 -2.69 10.92
N PHE A 55 17.73 -1.94 10.63
CA PHE A 55 17.75 -0.47 10.64
C PHE A 55 16.69 0.15 11.57
N ALA A 56 15.64 -0.62 11.91
CA ALA A 56 14.54 -0.12 12.73
C ALA A 56 14.15 -1.13 13.83
N ARG A 57 13.71 -0.58 14.97
CA ARG A 57 13.19 -1.37 16.11
C ARG A 57 11.94 -0.74 16.72
N HIS A 58 10.90 -1.54 16.79
CA HIS A 58 9.61 -1.26 17.41
C HIS A 58 9.37 -2.23 18.59
N ALA A 59 8.52 -1.83 19.54
CA ALA A 59 8.20 -2.65 20.72
C ALA A 59 7.16 -3.75 20.42
N ALA A 60 6.52 -3.66 19.26
CA ALA A 60 5.49 -4.58 18.77
C ALA A 60 5.64 -4.76 17.25
N PRO A 61 4.82 -5.62 16.59
CA PRO A 61 4.92 -5.89 15.16
C PRO A 61 5.05 -4.63 14.29
N LEU A 62 6.05 -4.63 13.40
CA LEU A 62 6.28 -3.54 12.45
C LEU A 62 5.43 -3.79 11.19
N ARG A 63 4.33 -3.05 11.06
CA ARG A 63 3.28 -3.34 10.08
C ARG A 63 3.44 -2.56 8.78
N CYS A 64 4.10 -1.40 8.82
CA CYS A 64 4.14 -0.46 7.72
C CYS A 64 5.54 0.17 7.58
N ILE A 65 6.04 0.24 6.34
CA ILE A 65 7.29 0.91 5.97
C ILE A 65 7.05 1.73 4.71
N ARG A 66 7.49 2.98 4.68
CA ARG A 66 7.47 3.85 3.49
C ARG A 66 8.78 4.61 3.36
N VAL A 67 9.36 4.57 2.17
CA VAL A 67 10.54 5.37 1.82
C VAL A 67 10.05 6.77 1.46
N VAL A 68 10.39 7.75 2.31
CA VAL A 68 9.99 9.15 2.13
C VAL A 68 10.98 9.84 1.20
N ASP A 69 12.27 9.58 1.43
CA ASP A 69 13.38 10.08 0.65
C ASP A 69 14.48 9.00 0.53
N ASP A 70 15.51 9.22 -0.28
CA ASP A 70 16.54 8.20 -0.56
C ASP A 70 17.25 7.70 0.70
N ALA A 71 17.40 8.56 1.70
CA ALA A 71 17.97 8.22 3.00
C ALA A 71 16.93 8.14 4.12
N VAL A 72 15.67 8.53 3.88
CA VAL A 72 14.67 8.68 4.96
C VAL A 72 13.55 7.66 4.82
N VAL A 73 13.39 6.83 5.85
CA VAL A 73 12.36 5.79 5.94
C VAL A 73 11.43 6.08 7.11
N CYS A 74 10.13 6.02 6.86
CA CYS A 74 9.08 6.09 7.85
C CYS A 74 8.55 4.68 8.16
N THR A 75 8.44 4.36 9.44
CA THR A 75 7.98 3.05 9.93
C THR A 75 6.84 3.24 10.94
N ALA A 76 5.84 2.37 10.90
CA ALA A 76 4.76 2.39 11.88
C ALA A 76 4.29 0.97 12.22
N GLY A 77 3.93 0.77 13.48
CA GLY A 77 3.64 -0.56 14.02
C GLY A 77 2.43 -0.62 14.95
N TRP A 78 2.30 -1.76 15.61
CA TRP A 78 1.26 -2.02 16.62
C TRP A 78 1.62 -1.50 18.00
N ASP A 79 2.81 -0.94 18.15
CA ASP A 79 3.27 -0.25 19.36
C ASP A 79 2.73 1.18 19.44
N LYS A 80 1.87 1.58 18.49
CA LYS A 80 1.28 2.92 18.41
C LYS A 80 2.35 4.02 18.25
N GLN A 81 3.45 3.67 17.58
CA GLN A 81 4.55 4.57 17.30
C GLN A 81 4.77 4.65 15.79
N MET A 82 5.01 5.87 15.32
CA MET A 82 5.52 6.17 14.00
C MET A 82 6.93 6.73 14.17
N LYS A 83 7.91 6.13 13.49
CA LYS A 83 9.32 6.50 13.60
C LYS A 83 9.89 6.85 12.24
N TYR A 84 10.81 7.81 12.25
CA TYR A 84 11.54 8.26 11.08
C TYR A 84 13.01 7.95 11.25
N TRP A 85 13.61 7.37 10.22
CA TRP A 85 14.98 6.89 10.22
C TRP A 85 15.71 7.58 9.09
N ASP A 86 16.78 8.30 9.40
CA ASP A 86 17.81 8.62 8.41
C ASP A 86 18.79 7.45 8.42
N LEU A 87 18.92 6.75 7.30
CA LEU A 87 19.78 5.58 7.15
C LEU A 87 21.28 5.91 7.32
N ARG A 88 21.64 7.19 7.35
CA ARG A 88 23.00 7.68 7.63
C ARG A 88 23.27 7.76 9.15
N ALA A 89 22.23 7.68 9.97
CA ALA A 89 22.31 7.73 11.43
C ALA A 89 21.88 6.38 12.05
N PRO A 90 22.47 5.99 13.20
CA PRO A 90 22.15 4.70 13.83
C PRO A 90 20.80 4.68 14.56
N ASN A 91 20.25 5.85 14.88
CA ASN A 91 19.04 6.00 15.69
C ASN A 91 17.92 6.68 14.90
N SER A 92 16.67 6.46 15.32
CA SER A 92 15.53 7.20 14.77
C SER A 92 15.69 8.70 15.01
N VAL A 93 15.53 9.50 13.96
CA VAL A 93 15.64 10.96 13.99
C VAL A 93 14.42 11.58 14.66
N LEU A 94 13.25 11.00 14.44
CA LEU A 94 11.98 11.46 15.02
C LEU A 94 11.11 10.26 15.39
N THR A 95 10.40 10.38 16.51
CA THR A 95 9.36 9.44 16.93
C THR A 95 8.11 10.24 17.26
N SER A 96 6.97 9.81 16.75
CA SER A 96 5.65 10.39 16.99
C SER A 96 4.70 9.29 17.44
N GLU A 97 3.87 9.58 18.43
CA GLU A 97 2.83 8.65 18.86
C GLU A 97 1.65 8.68 17.90
N THR A 98 1.04 7.52 17.66
CA THR A 98 -0.21 7.40 16.92
C THR A 98 -1.35 7.06 17.89
N PRO A 99 -2.56 7.62 17.73
CA PRO A 99 -3.66 7.32 18.65
C PRO A 99 -4.02 5.83 18.73
N GLU A 100 -3.83 5.10 17.63
CA GLU A 100 -4.13 3.68 17.52
C GLU A 100 -3.06 2.93 16.70
N ARG A 101 -3.15 1.60 16.68
CA ARG A 101 -2.21 0.74 15.95
C ARG A 101 -2.27 1.02 14.45
N ALA A 102 -1.11 1.17 13.82
CA ALA A 102 -1.02 1.35 12.38
C ALA A 102 -1.34 0.04 11.66
N LYS A 103 -2.23 0.11 10.67
CA LYS A 103 -2.64 -1.03 9.83
C LYS A 103 -2.15 -0.92 8.39
N SER A 104 -2.14 0.29 7.87
CA SER A 104 -1.73 0.61 6.51
C SER A 104 -1.16 2.02 6.51
N MET A 105 -0.17 2.27 5.68
CA MET A 105 0.46 3.57 5.53
C MET A 105 0.80 3.76 4.07
N ASP A 106 0.65 4.97 3.55
CA ASP A 106 1.11 5.30 2.21
C ASP A 106 1.61 6.74 2.11
N PHE A 107 2.54 6.97 1.19
CA PHE A 107 3.24 8.24 1.03
C PHE A 107 3.38 8.61 -0.45
N ALA A 108 3.10 9.87 -0.78
CA ALA A 108 3.46 10.45 -2.06
C ALA A 108 3.76 11.96 -1.91
N THR A 109 4.74 12.45 -2.66
CA THR A 109 5.26 13.84 -2.68
C THR A 109 5.58 14.43 -1.30
N SER A 110 4.58 14.83 -0.54
CA SER A 110 4.71 15.33 0.84
C SER A 110 3.61 14.82 1.77
N LEU A 111 2.61 14.11 1.26
CA LEU A 111 1.47 13.63 2.03
C LEU A 111 1.72 12.20 2.50
N LEU A 112 1.76 12.01 3.81
CA LEU A 112 1.80 10.70 4.46
C LEU A 112 0.44 10.42 5.10
N VAL A 113 -0.14 9.26 4.79
CA VAL A 113 -1.42 8.84 5.36
C VAL A 113 -1.24 7.53 6.08
N VAL A 114 -1.73 7.46 7.32
CA VAL A 114 -1.69 6.28 8.18
C VAL A 114 -3.11 5.88 8.53
N GLY A 115 -3.55 4.73 8.01
CA GLY A 115 -4.78 4.08 8.43
C GLY A 115 -4.56 3.25 9.69
N MET A 116 -5.37 3.49 10.71
CA MET A 116 -5.23 2.86 12.03
C MET A 116 -6.45 2.00 12.40
N GLU A 117 -6.35 1.29 13.52
CA GLU A 117 -7.49 0.64 14.16
C GLU A 117 -8.58 1.65 14.59
N ASN A 118 -9.76 1.13 14.94
CA ASN A 118 -10.89 1.95 15.41
C ASN A 118 -11.33 3.07 14.44
N LYS A 119 -11.13 2.86 13.14
CA LYS A 119 -11.49 3.79 12.05
C LYS A 119 -10.67 5.08 12.05
N LYS A 120 -9.62 5.20 12.87
CA LYS A 120 -8.81 6.42 12.89
C LYS A 120 -7.93 6.51 11.66
N ILE A 121 -7.69 7.73 11.23
CA ILE A 121 -6.74 8.05 10.16
C ILE A 121 -5.87 9.22 10.62
N GLY A 122 -4.58 9.13 10.34
CA GLY A 122 -3.63 10.22 10.52
C GLY A 122 -3.15 10.68 9.16
N VAL A 123 -3.26 11.97 8.89
CA VAL A 123 -2.78 12.60 7.65
C VAL A 123 -1.71 13.60 8.05
N TYR A 124 -0.52 13.50 7.46
CA TYR A 124 0.66 14.27 7.84
C TYR A 124 1.28 14.94 6.60
N ASP A 125 1.73 16.19 6.76
CA ASP A 125 2.65 16.82 5.82
C ASP A 125 4.08 16.48 6.26
N MET A 126 4.85 15.83 5.40
CA MET A 126 6.24 15.46 5.68
C MET A 126 7.19 16.65 5.84
N ARG A 127 6.75 17.87 5.49
CA ARG A 127 7.47 19.12 5.83
C ARG A 127 7.35 19.46 7.32
N LYS A 128 6.32 18.94 8.00
CA LYS A 128 6.04 19.13 9.43
C LYS A 128 5.49 17.82 10.05
N PRO A 129 6.32 16.77 10.17
CA PRO A 129 5.88 15.41 10.46
C PRO A 129 5.36 15.17 11.88
N CYS A 130 5.57 16.10 12.81
CA CYS A 130 5.25 15.91 14.23
C CYS A 130 3.75 16.00 14.54
N GLU A 131 2.97 16.71 13.72
CA GLU A 131 1.55 16.95 13.98
C GLU A 131 0.70 16.51 12.79
N PRO A 132 -0.41 15.79 13.02
CA PRO A 132 -1.32 15.43 11.94
C PRO A 132 -2.07 16.67 11.45
N LEU A 133 -2.13 16.86 10.13
CA LEU A 133 -3.05 17.80 9.47
C LEU A 133 -4.52 17.48 9.80
N LYS A 134 -4.83 16.18 9.90
CA LYS A 134 -6.15 15.63 10.22
C LYS A 134 -5.94 14.31 10.97
N GLY A 135 -6.53 14.17 12.16
CA GLY A 135 -6.19 13.09 13.10
C GLY A 135 -7.37 12.51 13.90
N ASP A 136 -8.59 12.57 13.38
CA ASP A 136 -9.79 12.13 14.10
C ASP A 136 -10.36 10.82 13.53
N GLN A 137 -11.59 10.85 13.02
CA GLN A 137 -12.26 9.72 12.41
C GLN A 137 -12.01 9.69 10.90
N GLY A 138 -11.71 8.50 10.38
CA GLY A 138 -11.67 8.25 8.96
C GLY A 138 -13.06 8.41 8.31
N PRO A 139 -13.10 8.61 6.99
CA PRO A 139 -14.35 8.91 6.27
C PRO A 139 -15.33 7.72 6.20
N LEU A 140 -14.87 6.50 6.50
CA LEU A 140 -15.69 5.30 6.42
C LEU A 140 -16.41 4.97 7.73
N ARG A 141 -17.64 4.47 7.62
CA ARG A 141 -18.44 4.01 8.77
C ARG A 141 -17.90 2.72 9.40
N ARG A 142 -17.14 1.94 8.63
CA ARG A 142 -16.57 0.65 9.04
C ARG A 142 -15.03 0.74 9.10
N PRO A 143 -14.37 -0.16 9.87
CA PRO A 143 -12.91 -0.15 9.99
C PRO A 143 -12.17 -0.13 8.65
N ILE A 144 -11.13 0.70 8.57
CA ILE A 144 -10.26 0.81 7.41
C ILE A 144 -9.30 -0.40 7.40
N GLN A 145 -9.07 -0.95 6.21
CA GLN A 145 -8.12 -2.04 5.95
C GLN A 145 -6.86 -1.55 5.26
N CYS A 146 -7.00 -0.65 4.30
CA CYS A 146 -5.90 -0.13 3.51
C CYS A 146 -6.10 1.34 3.17
N VAL A 147 -4.98 2.04 2.96
CA VAL A 147 -4.95 3.42 2.45
C VAL A 147 -4.02 3.48 1.24
N SER A 148 -4.25 4.43 0.35
CA SER A 148 -3.29 4.77 -0.70
C SER A 148 -3.36 6.26 -1.03
N VAL A 149 -2.21 6.87 -1.33
CA VAL A 149 -2.09 8.30 -1.66
C VAL A 149 -1.95 8.47 -3.17
N SER A 150 -2.67 9.43 -3.74
CA SER A 150 -2.53 9.76 -5.17
C SER A 150 -1.12 10.23 -5.51
N PRO A 151 -0.61 10.03 -6.74
CA PRO A 151 0.75 10.40 -7.10
C PRO A 151 1.04 11.90 -6.96
N SER A 152 0.02 12.74 -7.14
CA SER A 152 0.11 14.19 -6.92
C SER A 152 0.26 14.57 -5.44
N GLY A 153 -0.13 13.69 -4.51
CA GLY A 153 -0.20 13.97 -3.07
C GLY A 153 -1.31 14.94 -2.67
N THR A 154 -2.29 15.18 -3.54
CA THR A 154 -3.42 16.09 -3.27
C THR A 154 -4.70 15.39 -2.81
N SER A 155 -4.72 14.05 -2.93
CA SER A 155 -5.82 13.20 -2.51
C SER A 155 -5.34 11.86 -1.97
N TYR A 156 -6.20 11.17 -1.23
CA TYR A 156 -5.96 9.80 -0.77
C TYR A 156 -7.26 8.99 -0.76
N ALA A 157 -7.11 7.66 -0.80
CA ALA A 157 -8.19 6.70 -0.74
C ALA A 157 -8.09 5.84 0.53
N CYS A 158 -9.23 5.44 1.08
CA CYS A 158 -9.36 4.54 2.23
C CYS A 158 -10.30 3.39 1.87
N GLY A 159 -9.85 2.14 2.03
CA GLY A 159 -10.65 0.94 1.77
C GLY A 159 -11.15 0.31 3.06
N GLY A 160 -12.45 -0.02 3.11
CA GLY A 160 -13.12 -0.57 4.29
C GLY A 160 -13.26 -2.08 4.29
N VAL A 161 -13.58 -2.65 5.47
CA VAL A 161 -13.95 -4.06 5.62
C VAL A 161 -15.26 -4.45 4.94
N ASP A 162 -16.09 -3.49 4.57
CA ASP A 162 -17.42 -3.70 4.02
C ASP A 162 -17.50 -3.49 2.50
N GLY A 163 -16.35 -3.29 1.85
CA GLY A 163 -16.25 -3.12 0.39
C GLY A 163 -16.36 -1.68 -0.10
N HIS A 164 -16.52 -0.72 0.81
CA HIS A 164 -16.53 0.70 0.47
C HIS A 164 -15.13 1.27 0.36
N VAL A 165 -14.98 2.24 -0.54
CA VAL A 165 -13.80 3.08 -0.66
C VAL A 165 -14.23 4.53 -0.54
N ALA A 166 -13.55 5.27 0.33
CA ALA A 166 -13.66 6.71 0.43
C ALA A 166 -12.47 7.36 -0.28
N VAL A 167 -12.71 8.42 -1.03
CA VAL A 167 -11.69 9.29 -1.60
C VAL A 167 -11.83 10.66 -0.95
N GLU A 168 -10.73 11.16 -0.39
CA GLU A 168 -10.66 12.47 0.25
C GLU A 168 -9.70 13.35 -0.56
N TYR A 169 -10.04 14.63 -0.68
CA TYR A 169 -9.23 15.64 -1.36
C TYR A 169 -8.87 16.76 -0.38
N ALA A 170 -7.76 17.43 -0.64
CA ALA A 170 -7.36 18.61 0.13
C ALA A 170 -8.21 19.86 -0.20
N ASP A 171 -8.64 19.99 -1.46
CA ASP A 171 -9.23 21.22 -2.03
C ASP A 171 -10.73 21.12 -2.31
N ARG A 172 -11.33 19.94 -2.21
CA ARG A 172 -12.74 19.70 -2.51
C ARG A 172 -13.33 18.58 -1.67
N GLN A 173 -14.65 18.45 -1.73
CA GLN A 173 -15.35 17.43 -0.96
C GLN A 173 -15.03 16.02 -1.48
N GLY A 174 -14.69 15.13 -0.55
CA GLY A 174 -14.54 13.71 -0.81
C GLY A 174 -15.85 13.03 -1.20
N TYR A 175 -15.75 11.75 -1.57
CA TYR A 175 -16.92 10.92 -1.85
C TYR A 175 -16.63 9.46 -1.50
N ILE A 176 -17.70 8.69 -1.32
CA ILE A 176 -17.63 7.27 -0.99
C ILE A 176 -18.33 6.49 -2.10
N PHE A 177 -17.73 5.40 -2.52
CA PHE A 177 -18.32 4.48 -3.47
C PHE A 177 -18.09 3.04 -3.03
N ARG A 178 -18.84 2.12 -3.63
CA ARG A 178 -18.71 0.69 -3.38
C ARG A 178 -17.77 0.09 -4.41
N ALA A 179 -16.63 -0.41 -3.95
CA ALA A 179 -15.62 -1.00 -4.83
C ALA A 179 -15.84 -2.49 -5.09
N GLN A 180 -16.51 -3.20 -4.17
CA GLN A 180 -16.83 -4.63 -4.32
C GLN A 180 -18.34 -4.86 -4.44
N GLU A 181 -18.75 -5.63 -5.45
CA GLU A 181 -20.16 -5.86 -5.81
C GLU A 181 -20.87 -6.73 -4.76
N GLU A 182 -20.17 -7.73 -4.22
CA GLU A 182 -20.68 -8.58 -3.15
C GLU A 182 -20.78 -7.82 -1.82
N ALA A 183 -21.82 -8.11 -1.04
CA ALA A 183 -22.08 -7.41 0.21
C ALA A 183 -21.09 -7.85 1.28
N GLN A 184 -20.59 -6.86 2.04
CA GLN A 184 -19.66 -7.09 3.15
C GLN A 184 -18.33 -7.75 2.72
N THR A 185 -17.89 -7.50 1.48
CA THR A 185 -16.60 -8.01 0.98
C THR A 185 -15.49 -6.98 1.20
N PRO A 186 -14.46 -7.26 2.02
CA PRO A 186 -13.39 -6.32 2.31
C PRO A 186 -12.59 -5.85 1.09
N VAL A 187 -12.19 -4.57 1.11
CA VAL A 187 -11.09 -4.07 0.27
C VAL A 187 -9.78 -4.27 1.03
N ASN A 188 -9.05 -5.33 0.68
CA ASN A 188 -7.84 -5.71 1.42
C ASN A 188 -6.63 -4.84 1.08
N CYS A 189 -6.57 -4.34 -0.16
CA CYS A 189 -5.42 -3.61 -0.68
C CYS A 189 -5.83 -2.66 -1.79
N MET A 190 -5.05 -1.60 -1.95
CA MET A 190 -5.23 -0.59 -2.99
C MET A 190 -3.87 -0.06 -3.42
N ALA A 191 -3.81 0.46 -4.64
CA ALA A 191 -2.65 1.20 -5.13
C ALA A 191 -3.10 2.22 -6.18
N PHE A 192 -2.52 3.41 -6.16
CA PHE A 192 -2.63 4.34 -7.28
C PHE A 192 -1.60 4.04 -8.36
N HIS A 193 -2.02 4.15 -9.62
CA HIS A 193 -1.11 4.09 -10.75
C HIS A 193 -0.22 5.35 -10.75
N PRO A 194 1.12 5.20 -10.78
CA PRO A 194 2.04 6.33 -10.60
C PRO A 194 1.94 7.38 -11.71
N VAL A 195 1.65 6.95 -12.95
CA VAL A 195 1.52 7.83 -14.12
C VAL A 195 0.07 8.34 -14.30
N PHE A 196 -0.89 7.45 -14.53
CA PHE A 196 -2.26 7.84 -14.88
C PHE A 196 -3.16 8.25 -13.71
N GLY A 197 -2.75 8.01 -12.46
CA GLY A 197 -3.55 8.34 -11.28
C GLY A 197 -4.83 7.49 -11.10
N ALA A 198 -5.02 6.43 -11.89
CA ALA A 198 -6.10 5.48 -11.67
C ALA A 198 -5.89 4.70 -10.37
N LEU A 199 -6.98 4.44 -9.64
CA LEU A 199 -6.96 3.65 -8.40
C LEU A 199 -7.27 2.18 -8.71
N ALA A 200 -6.42 1.27 -8.28
CA ALA A 200 -6.71 -0.16 -8.25
C ALA A 200 -7.15 -0.59 -6.84
N THR A 201 -8.19 -1.41 -6.75
CA THR A 201 -8.72 -1.96 -5.50
C THR A 201 -8.81 -3.49 -5.58
N GLY A 202 -8.28 -4.21 -4.58
CA GLY A 202 -8.29 -5.67 -4.53
C GLY A 202 -9.18 -6.19 -3.40
N GLY A 203 -10.16 -7.03 -3.76
CA GLY A 203 -11.19 -7.53 -2.85
C GLY A 203 -10.94 -8.93 -2.29
N ALA A 204 -11.65 -9.27 -1.22
CA ALA A 204 -11.70 -10.63 -0.68
C ALA A 204 -12.42 -11.64 -1.59
N ASP A 205 -13.26 -11.13 -2.49
CA ASP A 205 -13.96 -11.88 -3.55
C ASP A 205 -13.02 -12.34 -4.68
N GLY A 206 -11.75 -11.93 -4.66
CA GLY A 206 -10.79 -12.27 -5.72
C GLY A 206 -10.85 -11.33 -6.92
N VAL A 207 -11.52 -10.18 -6.81
CA VAL A 207 -11.67 -9.22 -7.91
C VAL A 207 -10.77 -8.00 -7.73
N CYS A 208 -10.08 -7.60 -8.80
CA CYS A 208 -9.46 -6.28 -8.94
C CYS A 208 -10.40 -5.36 -9.71
N ASN A 209 -10.65 -4.16 -9.19
CA ASN A 209 -11.33 -3.09 -9.92
C ASN A 209 -10.37 -1.91 -10.12
N PHE A 210 -10.45 -1.28 -11.29
CA PHE A 210 -9.70 -0.08 -11.66
C PHE A 210 -10.67 1.09 -11.79
N TRP A 211 -10.32 2.23 -11.23
CA TRP A 211 -11.21 3.37 -11.06
C TRP A 211 -10.54 4.64 -11.55
N ASP A 212 -11.32 5.46 -12.25
CA ASP A 212 -11.05 6.86 -12.43
C ASP A 212 -11.72 7.61 -11.28
N ILE A 213 -10.90 8.11 -10.35
CA ILE A 213 -11.40 8.83 -9.18
C ILE A 213 -11.85 10.26 -9.50
N THR A 214 -11.37 10.84 -10.60
CA THR A 214 -11.75 12.19 -11.01
C THR A 214 -13.13 12.18 -11.63
N GLN A 215 -13.41 11.21 -12.49
CA GLN A 215 -14.71 11.03 -13.15
C GLN A 215 -15.66 10.10 -12.37
N ARG A 216 -15.21 9.56 -11.23
CA ARG A 216 -16.00 8.71 -10.33
C ARG A 216 -16.61 7.48 -11.01
N ARG A 217 -15.87 6.86 -11.94
CA ARG A 217 -16.32 5.68 -12.70
C ARG A 217 -15.32 4.53 -12.64
N ARG A 218 -15.86 3.32 -12.75
CA ARG A 218 -15.05 2.10 -12.93
C ARG A 218 -14.54 2.06 -14.36
N LEU A 219 -13.23 1.97 -14.53
CA LEU A 219 -12.57 1.77 -15.81
C LEU A 219 -12.64 0.31 -16.23
N LYS A 220 -12.30 -0.59 -15.31
CA LYS A 220 -12.22 -2.02 -15.59
C LYS A 220 -12.41 -2.88 -14.36
N ARG A 221 -12.89 -4.10 -14.59
CA ARG A 221 -12.98 -5.20 -13.62
C ARG A 221 -12.14 -6.37 -14.14
N SER A 222 -11.35 -7.00 -13.28
CA SER A 222 -10.64 -8.23 -13.64
C SER A 222 -11.57 -9.44 -13.66
N ILE A 223 -11.10 -10.52 -14.28
CA ILE A 223 -11.68 -11.85 -14.05
C ILE A 223 -11.51 -12.19 -12.57
N GLN A 224 -12.54 -12.81 -11.98
CA GLN A 224 -12.53 -13.21 -10.58
C GLN A 224 -11.50 -14.33 -10.36
N ALA A 225 -10.55 -14.08 -9.46
CA ALA A 225 -9.59 -15.09 -9.05
C ALA A 225 -10.25 -16.11 -8.10
N SER A 226 -9.68 -17.31 -8.02
CA SER A 226 -10.16 -18.37 -7.11
C SER A 226 -9.96 -18.11 -5.61
N SER A 227 -9.44 -16.93 -5.24
CA SER A 227 -9.04 -16.60 -3.87
C SER A 227 -8.93 -15.09 -3.69
N SER A 228 -9.06 -14.64 -2.44
CA SER A 228 -8.87 -13.26 -2.00
C SER A 228 -7.57 -12.61 -2.51
N ILE A 229 -7.69 -11.35 -2.90
CA ILE A 229 -6.55 -10.47 -3.22
C ILE A 229 -6.11 -9.79 -1.93
N THR A 230 -4.81 -9.82 -1.64
CA THR A 230 -4.25 -9.37 -0.35
C THR A 230 -3.19 -8.29 -0.50
N SER A 231 -2.61 -8.12 -1.69
CA SER A 231 -1.71 -7.02 -2.01
C SER A 231 -1.83 -6.61 -3.47
N LEU A 232 -1.63 -5.33 -3.75
CA LEU A 232 -1.53 -4.73 -5.07
C LEU A 232 -0.36 -3.74 -5.05
N THR A 233 0.37 -3.64 -6.16
CA THR A 233 1.35 -2.57 -6.38
C THR A 233 1.46 -2.28 -7.87
N PHE A 234 1.88 -1.07 -8.22
CA PHE A 234 2.27 -0.73 -9.59
C PHE A 234 3.79 -0.69 -9.73
N ASN A 235 4.27 -0.98 -10.93
CA ASN A 235 5.63 -0.73 -11.36
C ASN A 235 5.79 0.77 -11.68
N PRO A 236 6.86 1.43 -11.20
CA PRO A 236 7.10 2.85 -11.44
C PRO A 236 7.28 3.25 -12.93
N ASN A 237 7.77 2.36 -13.80
CA ASN A 237 8.18 2.72 -15.19
C ASN A 237 7.15 2.39 -16.29
N ASP A 238 5.86 2.40 -15.95
CA ASP A 238 4.72 2.19 -16.84
C ASP A 238 4.45 0.72 -17.28
N SER A 239 3.16 0.38 -17.36
CA SER A 239 2.54 -0.89 -17.81
C SER A 239 2.54 -2.14 -16.91
N PHE A 240 2.75 -2.04 -15.60
CA PHE A 240 2.51 -3.20 -14.72
C PHE A 240 1.85 -2.82 -13.39
N GLY A 241 0.56 -3.06 -13.26
CA GLY A 241 -0.07 -3.27 -11.95
C GLY A 241 0.16 -4.72 -11.54
N GLU A 242 1.26 -4.98 -10.84
CA GLU A 242 1.42 -6.26 -10.16
C GLU A 242 0.41 -6.35 -9.01
N ALA A 243 -0.74 -6.93 -9.31
CA ALA A 243 -1.58 -7.49 -8.28
C ALA A 243 -0.87 -8.71 -7.66
N LYS A 244 -0.03 -8.51 -6.65
CA LYS A 244 0.47 -9.63 -5.83
C LYS A 244 -0.68 -10.18 -4.98
N ILE A 245 -1.54 -10.97 -5.62
CA ILE A 245 -2.61 -11.74 -4.99
C ILE A 245 -1.94 -12.77 -4.07
N HIS A 246 -1.63 -12.43 -2.82
CA HIS A 246 -1.23 -13.48 -1.88
C HIS A 246 -2.49 -14.27 -1.57
N LYS A 247 -2.56 -15.47 -2.13
CA LYS A 247 -3.55 -16.45 -1.73
C LYS A 247 -3.20 -16.86 -0.31
N LYS A 248 -4.07 -16.62 0.68
CA LYS A 248 -4.00 -17.41 1.90
C LYS A 248 -4.26 -18.86 1.47
N PRO A 249 -3.34 -19.80 1.76
CA PRO A 249 -3.64 -21.22 1.60
C PRO A 249 -4.94 -21.55 2.34
N ARG A 250 -5.80 -22.39 1.75
CA ARG A 250 -6.92 -22.96 2.52
C ARG A 250 -6.42 -23.86 3.66
N THR A 251 -5.17 -24.31 3.58
CA THR A 251 -4.49 -25.21 4.51
C THR A 251 -3.03 -24.82 4.72
N HIS A 252 -2.48 -24.99 5.92
CA HIS A 252 -1.05 -24.76 6.18
C HIS A 252 -0.17 -25.50 5.17
N GLY A 253 0.78 -24.81 4.53
CA GLY A 253 1.79 -25.43 3.66
C GLY A 253 1.61 -25.28 2.14
N GLN A 254 0.52 -24.68 1.63
CA GLN A 254 0.48 -24.35 0.18
C GLN A 254 1.35 -23.12 -0.14
N PRO A 255 2.03 -23.11 -1.30
CA PRO A 255 2.84 -21.97 -1.71
C PRO A 255 1.96 -20.75 -2.02
N ILE A 256 2.46 -19.57 -1.64
CA ILE A 256 1.85 -18.30 -2.01
C ILE A 256 2.01 -18.12 -3.52
N LYS A 257 0.89 -18.05 -4.27
CA LYS A 257 0.93 -17.79 -5.70
C LYS A 257 1.02 -16.29 -5.96
N VAL A 258 2.11 -15.82 -6.55
CA VAL A 258 2.23 -14.45 -7.07
C VAL A 258 1.86 -14.46 -8.55
N THR A 259 0.99 -13.56 -8.97
CA THR A 259 0.62 -13.40 -10.39
C THR A 259 1.04 -12.02 -10.85
N LEU A 260 1.79 -11.95 -11.95
CA LEU A 260 2.12 -10.71 -12.62
C LEU A 260 1.19 -10.55 -13.82
N ARG A 261 0.58 -9.38 -13.98
CA ARG A 261 -0.29 -9.06 -15.11
C ARG A 261 0.09 -7.68 -15.64
N ALA A 262 0.36 -7.60 -16.93
CA ALA A 262 0.50 -6.33 -17.61
C ALA A 262 -0.84 -5.60 -17.57
N VAL A 263 -0.84 -4.35 -17.11
CA VAL A 263 -2.01 -3.46 -17.21
C VAL A 263 -1.73 -2.57 -18.40
N THR A 264 -2.51 -2.70 -19.47
CA THR A 264 -2.34 -1.86 -20.66
C THR A 264 -2.81 -0.44 -20.37
N ASN A 265 -2.25 0.55 -21.06
CA ASN A 265 -2.63 1.96 -20.88
C ASN A 265 -4.15 2.16 -21.03
N SER A 266 -4.78 1.47 -21.98
CA SER A 266 -6.25 1.48 -22.14
C SER A 266 -7.06 1.05 -20.91
N GLU A 267 -6.50 0.28 -19.99
CA GLU A 267 -7.17 -0.15 -18.75
C GLU A 267 -7.03 0.86 -17.60
N ALA A 268 -5.98 1.69 -17.64
CA ALA A 268 -5.58 2.56 -16.54
C ALA A 268 -5.63 4.05 -16.89
N THR A 269 -5.79 4.42 -18.16
CA THR A 269 -5.91 5.81 -18.59
C THR A 269 -7.36 6.28 -18.45
N PRO A 270 -7.63 7.32 -17.65
CA PRO A 270 -8.87 8.08 -17.70
C PRO A 270 -9.17 8.53 -19.13
N LEU A 271 -10.32 8.14 -19.70
CA LEU A 271 -10.74 8.67 -21.00
C LEU A 271 -11.22 10.13 -20.84
N PRO A 272 -11.09 11.01 -21.85
CA PRO A 272 -11.65 12.36 -21.81
C PRO A 272 -13.16 12.33 -21.49
N MET A 273 -13.69 13.43 -20.94
CA MET A 273 -15.14 13.58 -20.85
C MET A 273 -15.69 13.72 -22.28
N ASP A 274 -16.70 12.93 -22.62
CA ASP A 274 -17.50 13.16 -23.82
C ASP A 274 -18.17 14.54 -23.63
N ILE A 275 -17.77 15.52 -24.46
CA ILE A 275 -18.32 16.89 -24.47
C ILE A 275 -19.64 16.88 -25.24
#